data_AF-A0A7X7X273-F1
#
_entry.id   AF-A0A7X7X273-F1
#
_cell.length_a   1.000
_cell.length_b   1.000
_cell.length_c   1.000
_cell.angle_alpha   90.00
_cell.angle_beta   90.00
_cell.angle_gamma   90.00
#
_symmetry.space_group_name_H-M   'P 1'
#
loop_
_entity.id
_entity.type
_entity.pdbx_description
1 polymer ?
#
loop_
_entity_poly.entity_id
_entity_poly.type
_entity_poly.pdbx_seq_one_letter_code
_entity_poly.pdbx_strand_id
1 'polypeptide(L)'
;MDSPLWKILGFFLAAVLLFLVPVMNMLERQDSAAYTVVFTETIRFVDSARDTGYITPNMYNEFVNRIHTTGCTFEIRIEHVKSMISPVYRQNGQVLEFTGEYEINRIAQGEDAILSVLFPDDPSLDAFDKARRYDMKAGDLLFVEVKNSGKTMATALRDMILLSDTQVPTLFVRAGGLVRNEAY
;
A
#
# COMPACT_ATOMS: atom_id res chain seq x y z
N MET A 1 -6.27 33.62 50.17
CA MET A 1 -4.80 33.42 50.21
C MET A 1 -4.39 32.89 48.87
N ASP A 2 -3.89 33.76 48.00
CA ASP A 2 -3.27 33.36 46.73
C ASP A 2 -2.01 32.56 47.05
N SER A 3 -2.11 31.24 47.05
CA SER A 3 -0.96 30.36 47.23
C SER A 3 -0.03 30.53 46.01
N PRO A 4 1.20 31.04 46.18
CA PRO A 4 2.15 31.25 45.07
C PRO A 4 2.44 29.95 44.30
N LEU A 5 2.23 28.80 44.94
CA LEU A 5 2.37 27.47 44.35
C LEU A 5 1.53 27.27 43.07
N TRP A 6 0.28 27.75 43.02
CA TRP A 6 -0.55 27.58 41.82
C TRP A 6 -0.06 28.46 40.66
N LYS A 7 0.50 29.63 40.97
CA LYS A 7 1.11 30.54 39.97
C LYS A 7 2.40 29.94 39.40
N ILE A 8 3.23 29.34 40.25
CA ILE A 8 4.46 28.64 39.84
C ILE A 8 4.11 27.39 39.01
N LEU A 9 3.12 26.61 39.44
CA LEU A 9 2.65 25.43 38.69
C LEU A 9 2.08 25.84 37.31
N GLY A 10 1.25 26.88 37.27
CA GLY A 10 0.69 27.40 36.02
C GLY A 10 1.77 27.93 35.06
N PHE A 11 2.79 28.63 35.59
CA PHE A 11 3.93 29.08 34.80
C PHE A 11 4.73 27.91 34.22
N PHE A 12 5.00 26.88 35.03
CA PHE A 12 5.70 25.68 34.57
C PHE A 12 4.89 24.92 33.51
N LEU A 13 3.59 24.76 33.72
CA LEU A 13 2.69 24.14 32.74
C LEU A 13 2.66 24.93 31.43
N ALA A 14 2.59 26.26 31.49
CA ALA A 14 2.63 27.12 30.31
C ALA A 14 3.95 26.99 29.55
N ALA A 15 5.09 26.93 30.26
CA ALA A 15 6.39 26.69 29.65
C ALA A 15 6.45 25.33 28.93
N VAL A 16 5.94 24.26 29.55
CA VAL A 16 5.87 22.93 28.92
C VAL A 16 5.00 22.95 27.67
N LEU A 17 3.81 23.58 27.73
CA LEU A 17 2.92 23.69 26.58
C LEU A 17 3.56 24.45 25.41
N LEU A 18 4.35 25.49 25.70
CA LEU A 18 5.05 26.27 24.69
C LEU A 18 6.09 25.44 23.92
N PHE A 19 6.67 24.40 24.52
CA PHE A 19 7.53 23.44 23.83
C PHE A 19 6.76 22.29 23.18
N LEU A 20 5.69 21.82 23.82
CA LEU A 20 4.97 20.65 23.38
C LEU A 20 4.17 20.90 22.09
N VAL A 21 3.54 22.07 21.96
CA VAL A 21 2.79 22.46 20.76
C VAL A 21 3.67 22.52 19.49
N PRO A 22 4.84 23.19 19.46
CA PRO A 22 5.67 23.21 18.27
C PRO A 22 6.28 21.84 17.93
N VAL A 23 6.61 21.01 18.93
CA VAL A 23 7.07 19.63 18.69
C VAL A 23 5.98 18.81 18.03
N MET A 24 4.75 18.89 18.52
CA MET A 24 3.61 18.19 17.92
C MET A 24 3.36 18.65 16.48
N ASN A 25 3.37 19.96 16.20
CA ASN A 25 3.26 20.50 14.85
C ASN A 25 4.39 20.02 13.91
N MET A 26 5.62 19.90 14.43
CA MET A 26 6.75 19.40 13.65
C MET A 26 6.58 17.92 13.29
N LEU A 27 6.12 17.10 14.24
CA LEU A 27 5.85 15.68 14.02
C LEU A 27 4.68 15.47 13.04
N GLU A 28 3.60 16.25 13.14
CA GLU A 28 2.50 16.20 12.17
C GLU A 28 2.94 16.58 10.75
N ARG A 29 3.85 17.55 10.62
CA ARG A 29 4.48 17.89 9.33
C ARG A 29 5.35 16.76 8.80
N GLN A 30 6.09 16.07 9.67
CA GLN A 30 6.88 14.91 9.29
C GLN A 30 5.98 13.77 8.80
N ASP A 31 4.88 13.48 9.50
CA ASP A 31 3.89 12.48 9.07
C ASP A 31 3.24 12.85 7.73
N SER A 32 2.90 14.12 7.53
CA SER A 32 2.34 14.62 6.27
C SER A 32 3.33 14.48 5.09
N ALA A 33 4.62 14.73 5.34
CA ALA A 33 5.67 14.52 4.37
C ALA A 33 5.83 13.02 4.04
N ALA A 34 5.84 12.16 5.06
CA ALA A 34 5.88 10.71 4.87
C ALA A 34 4.69 10.22 4.04
N TYR A 35 3.47 10.68 4.32
CA TYR A 35 2.27 10.36 3.53
C TYR A 35 2.46 10.75 2.06
N THR A 36 2.97 11.95 1.79
CA THR A 36 3.18 12.44 0.41
C THR A 36 4.19 11.58 -0.34
N VAL A 37 5.28 11.17 0.31
CA VAL A 37 6.28 10.28 -0.29
C VAL A 37 5.66 8.91 -0.59
N VAL A 38 5.00 8.28 0.38
CA VAL A 38 4.35 6.98 0.21
C VAL A 38 3.30 7.04 -0.90
N PHE A 39 2.46 8.07 -0.92
CA PHE A 39 1.46 8.29 -1.96
C PHE A 39 2.09 8.38 -3.35
N THR A 40 3.11 9.21 -3.49
CA THR A 40 3.81 9.41 -4.77
C THR A 40 4.48 8.15 -5.26
N GLU A 41 5.17 7.42 -4.38
CA GLU A 41 5.87 6.18 -4.73
C GLU A 41 4.90 5.03 -5.04
N THR A 42 3.77 4.96 -4.33
CA THR A 42 2.71 3.97 -4.60
C THR A 42 2.08 4.21 -5.96
N ILE A 43 1.79 5.47 -6.32
CA ILE A 43 1.30 5.81 -7.66
C ILE A 43 2.35 5.48 -8.72
N ARG A 44 3.61 5.86 -8.50
CA ARG A 44 4.69 5.55 -9.45
C ARG A 44 4.81 4.05 -9.70
N PHE A 45 4.77 3.24 -8.65
CA PHE A 45 4.81 1.78 -8.76
C PHE A 45 3.61 1.24 -9.54
N VAL A 46 2.40 1.66 -9.18
CA VAL A 46 1.16 1.23 -9.85
C VAL A 46 1.13 1.64 -11.31
N ASP A 47 1.47 2.89 -11.64
CA ASP A 47 1.48 3.37 -13.02
C ASP A 47 2.55 2.66 -13.84
N SER A 48 3.75 2.46 -13.27
CA SER A 48 4.80 1.68 -13.95
C SER A 48 4.37 0.24 -14.22
N ALA A 49 3.73 -0.43 -13.25
CA ALA A 49 3.21 -1.78 -13.42
C ALA A 49 2.08 -1.84 -14.47
N ARG A 50 1.19 -0.84 -14.50
CA ARG A 50 0.08 -0.74 -15.45
C ARG A 50 0.50 -0.40 -16.87
N ASP A 51 1.54 0.43 -17.02
CA ASP A 51 2.05 0.88 -18.32
C ASP A 51 2.97 -0.18 -18.96
N THR A 52 3.68 -0.96 -18.14
CA THR A 52 4.51 -2.07 -18.62
C THR A 52 3.73 -3.38 -18.79
N GLY A 53 2.67 -3.57 -18.02
CA GLY A 53 1.90 -4.82 -18.00
C GLY A 53 2.58 -5.93 -17.20
N TYR A 54 3.59 -5.61 -16.39
CA TYR A 54 4.25 -6.59 -15.53
C TYR A 54 4.85 -5.97 -14.28
N ILE A 55 5.13 -6.82 -13.29
CA ILE A 55 5.85 -6.45 -12.07
C ILE A 55 7.16 -7.24 -12.03
N THR A 56 8.27 -6.55 -11.79
CA THR A 56 9.58 -7.17 -11.60
C THR A 56 10.01 -7.11 -10.13
N PRO A 57 10.93 -7.99 -9.69
CA PRO A 57 11.44 -7.96 -8.33
C PRO A 57 12.15 -6.64 -8.02
N ASN A 58 12.85 -6.06 -9.00
CA ASN A 58 13.51 -4.77 -8.84
C ASN A 58 12.50 -3.63 -8.62
N MET A 59 11.41 -3.57 -9.40
CA MET A 59 10.37 -2.57 -9.22
C MET A 59 9.75 -2.63 -7.82
N TYR A 60 9.47 -3.84 -7.33
CA TYR A 60 8.93 -4.05 -5.99
C TYR A 60 9.94 -3.64 -4.91
N ASN A 61 11.19 -4.13 -4.98
CA ASN A 61 12.23 -3.80 -3.99
C ASN A 61 12.55 -2.31 -3.95
N GLU A 62 12.62 -1.65 -5.11
CA GLU A 62 12.79 -0.22 -5.18
C GLU A 62 11.63 0.53 -4.52
N PHE A 63 10.39 0.13 -4.79
CA PHE A 63 9.20 0.69 -4.17
C PHE A 63 9.25 0.53 -2.64
N VAL A 64 9.52 -0.68 -2.15
CA VAL A 64 9.67 -1.01 -0.72
C VAL A 64 10.76 -0.15 -0.07
N ASN A 65 11.95 -0.07 -0.68
CA ASN A 65 13.06 0.73 -0.15
C ASN A 65 12.73 2.22 -0.09
N ARG A 66 12.05 2.76 -1.11
CA ARG A 66 11.67 4.18 -1.16
C ARG A 66 10.63 4.53 -0.08
N ILE A 67 9.62 3.70 0.15
CA ILE A 67 8.65 3.94 1.22
C ILE A 67 9.29 3.80 2.61
N HIS A 68 10.18 2.82 2.82
CA HIS A 68 10.87 2.63 4.10
C HIS A 68 11.89 3.73 4.43
N THR A 69 12.33 4.52 3.45
CA THR A 69 13.18 5.70 3.68
C THR A 69 12.49 6.75 4.56
N THR A 70 11.15 6.72 4.67
CA THR A 70 10.39 7.59 5.60
C THR A 70 10.61 7.26 7.08
N GLY A 71 11.21 6.11 7.41
CA GLY A 71 11.43 5.66 8.79
C GLY A 71 10.21 4.98 9.42
N CYS A 72 9.11 4.87 8.69
CA CYS A 72 7.90 4.16 9.11
C CYS A 72 7.89 2.71 8.58
N THR A 73 7.21 1.84 9.31
CA THR A 73 6.96 0.45 8.90
C THR A 73 5.59 0.33 8.25
N PHE A 74 5.54 -0.28 7.08
CA PHE A 74 4.32 -0.43 6.29
C PHE A 74 4.00 -1.90 6.03
N GLU A 75 2.72 -2.21 6.04
CA GLU A 75 2.11 -3.39 5.43
C GLU A 75 1.69 -2.99 4.01
N ILE A 76 2.25 -3.66 3.01
CA ILE A 76 1.85 -3.54 1.61
C ILE A 76 0.81 -4.62 1.36
N ARG A 77 -0.16 -4.34 0.49
CA ARG A 77 -1.11 -5.32 -0.04
C ARG A 77 -1.32 -5.06 -1.52
N ILE A 78 -1.02 -6.06 -2.33
CA ILE A 78 -1.21 -6.01 -3.78
C ILE A 78 -2.34 -6.97 -4.16
N GLU A 79 -3.28 -6.50 -4.96
CA GLU A 79 -4.37 -7.30 -5.51
C GLU A 79 -4.44 -7.11 -7.02
N HIS A 80 -4.38 -8.22 -7.75
CA HIS A 80 -4.53 -8.25 -9.21
C HIS A 80 -5.83 -8.98 -9.57
N VAL A 81 -6.78 -8.26 -10.15
CA VAL A 81 -8.06 -8.82 -10.59
C VAL A 81 -8.00 -9.10 -12.08
N LYS A 82 -7.89 -10.39 -12.42
CA LYS A 82 -7.85 -10.89 -13.78
C LYS A 82 -9.25 -11.01 -14.36
N SER A 83 -9.50 -10.38 -15.51
CA SER A 83 -10.76 -10.52 -16.24
C SER A 83 -10.61 -11.57 -17.34
N MET A 84 -11.35 -12.67 -17.23
CA MET A 84 -11.35 -13.75 -18.23
C MET A 84 -12.71 -13.85 -18.90
N ILE A 85 -12.72 -13.75 -20.22
CA ILE A 85 -13.92 -13.94 -21.04
C ILE A 85 -13.99 -15.43 -21.41
N SER A 86 -15.01 -16.13 -20.90
CA SER A 86 -15.24 -17.54 -21.20
C SER A 86 -16.51 -17.70 -22.04
N PRO A 87 -16.49 -18.44 -23.16
CA PRO A 87 -17.69 -18.73 -23.93
C PRO A 87 -18.63 -19.63 -23.11
N VAL A 88 -19.91 -19.27 -23.06
CA VAL A 88 -20.93 -20.10 -22.41
C VAL A 88 -21.35 -21.20 -23.37
N TYR A 89 -21.34 -22.44 -22.89
CA TYR A 89 -21.83 -23.60 -23.63
C TYR A 89 -23.09 -24.12 -22.94
N ARG A 90 -24.15 -24.38 -23.71
CA ARG A 90 -25.35 -25.05 -23.23
C ARG A 90 -25.23 -26.53 -23.57
N GLN A 91 -25.41 -27.38 -22.56
CA GLN A 91 -25.41 -28.81 -22.76
C GLN A 91 -26.78 -29.25 -23.27
N ASN A 92 -26.83 -29.77 -24.50
CA ASN A 92 -28.02 -30.41 -25.06
C ASN A 92 -27.70 -31.89 -25.33
N GLY A 93 -27.92 -32.74 -24.33
CA GLY A 93 -27.51 -34.15 -24.38
C GLY A 93 -25.99 -34.35 -24.23
N GLN A 94 -25.34 -34.93 -25.24
CA GLN A 94 -23.88 -35.20 -25.26
C GLN A 94 -23.05 -34.15 -26.02
N VAL A 95 -23.70 -33.14 -26.62
CA VAL A 95 -23.02 -32.10 -27.40
C VAL A 95 -23.06 -30.78 -26.63
N LEU A 96 -21.90 -30.11 -26.58
CA LEU A 96 -21.75 -28.76 -26.06
C LEU A 96 -21.98 -27.78 -27.21
N GLU A 97 -23.12 -27.09 -27.21
CA GLU A 97 -23.40 -26.02 -28.18
C GLU A 97 -23.00 -24.67 -27.59
N PHE A 98 -22.21 -23.89 -28.35
CA PHE A 98 -21.87 -22.53 -27.99
C PHE A 98 -23.14 -21.65 -28.08
N THR A 99 -23.52 -20.99 -26.99
CA THR A 99 -24.77 -20.20 -26.94
C THR A 99 -24.67 -18.83 -27.59
N GLY A 100 -23.48 -18.41 -28.06
CA GLY A 100 -23.26 -17.04 -28.54
C GLY A 100 -23.05 -16.03 -27.42
N GLU A 101 -23.10 -16.47 -26.17
CA GLU A 101 -22.93 -15.64 -24.98
C GLU A 101 -21.53 -15.81 -24.39
N TYR A 102 -21.00 -14.73 -23.83
CA TYR A 102 -19.71 -14.69 -23.17
C TYR A 102 -19.90 -14.29 -21.72
N GLU A 103 -19.33 -15.06 -20.80
CA GLU A 103 -19.30 -14.76 -19.38
C GLU A 103 -17.96 -14.11 -19.01
N ILE A 104 -18.02 -13.00 -18.27
CA ILE A 104 -16.83 -12.33 -17.76
C ILE A 104 -16.59 -12.82 -16.33
N ASN A 105 -15.64 -13.73 -16.18
CA ASN A 105 -15.20 -14.18 -14.87
C ASN A 105 -14.06 -13.30 -14.35
N ARG A 106 -14.11 -12.89 -13.08
CA ARG A 106 -13.09 -12.05 -12.45
C ARG A 106 -12.44 -12.83 -11.31
N ILE A 107 -11.14 -13.07 -11.43
CA ILE A 107 -10.37 -13.80 -10.44
C ILE A 107 -9.41 -12.83 -9.77
N ALA A 108 -9.60 -12.57 -8.48
CA ALA A 108 -8.67 -11.80 -7.67
C ALA A 108 -7.50 -12.69 -7.24
N GLN A 109 -6.28 -12.23 -7.52
CA GLN A 109 -5.03 -12.80 -7.06
C GLN A 109 -4.47 -11.86 -5.99
N GLY A 110 -4.22 -12.42 -4.81
CA GLY A 110 -3.64 -11.69 -3.69
C GLY A 110 -2.13 -11.55 -3.82
N GLU A 111 -1.56 -10.82 -2.86
CA GLU A 111 -0.13 -10.51 -2.82
C GLU A 111 0.75 -11.75 -2.76
N ASP A 112 0.38 -12.77 -1.97
CA ASP A 112 1.17 -14.00 -1.83
C ASP A 112 1.44 -14.69 -3.18
N ALA A 113 0.44 -14.71 -4.06
CA ALA A 113 0.57 -15.28 -5.39
C ALA A 113 1.53 -14.45 -6.26
N ILE A 114 1.49 -13.13 -6.15
CA ILE A 114 2.38 -12.22 -6.89
C ILE A 114 3.82 -12.35 -6.36
N LEU A 115 4.01 -12.30 -5.04
CA LEU A 115 5.31 -12.39 -4.40
C LEU A 115 5.99 -13.73 -4.64
N SER A 116 5.23 -14.84 -4.66
CA SER A 116 5.78 -16.17 -4.97
C SER A 116 6.42 -16.25 -6.37
N VAL A 117 5.96 -15.43 -7.32
CA VAL A 117 6.54 -15.33 -8.67
C VAL A 117 7.77 -14.42 -8.67
N LEU A 118 7.75 -13.31 -7.91
CA LEU A 118 8.86 -12.36 -7.85
C LEU A 118 10.08 -12.92 -7.08
N PHE A 119 9.82 -13.67 -6.02
CA PHE A 119 10.82 -14.22 -5.11
C PHE A 119 10.60 -15.73 -4.94
N PRO A 120 10.91 -16.54 -5.97
CA PRO A 120 10.88 -17.98 -5.83
C PRO A 120 11.96 -18.46 -4.85
N ASP A 121 11.71 -19.59 -4.18
CA ASP A 121 12.64 -20.20 -3.21
C ASP A 121 13.94 -20.74 -3.86
N ASP A 122 13.99 -20.81 -5.20
CA ASP A 122 15.15 -21.32 -5.94
C ASP A 122 16.23 -20.22 -6.12
N PRO A 123 17.43 -20.39 -5.55
CA PRO A 123 18.50 -19.39 -5.61
C PRO A 123 19.20 -19.32 -6.98
N SER A 124 18.83 -20.16 -7.95
CA SER A 124 19.50 -20.23 -9.27
C SER A 124 19.02 -19.20 -10.29
N LEU A 125 17.94 -18.47 -10.01
CA LEU A 125 17.32 -17.51 -10.95
C LEU A 125 17.86 -16.09 -10.73
N ASP A 126 18.50 -15.54 -11.76
CA ASP A 126 18.98 -14.15 -11.75
C ASP A 126 17.82 -13.15 -11.59
N ALA A 127 18.10 -11.99 -11.00
CA ALA A 127 17.09 -10.95 -10.71
C ALA A 127 16.39 -10.40 -11.97
N PHE A 128 16.99 -10.59 -13.14
CA PHE A 128 16.49 -10.15 -14.44
C PHE A 128 15.87 -11.26 -15.28
N ASP A 129 15.73 -12.47 -14.74
CA ASP A 129 15.11 -13.56 -15.48
C ASP A 129 13.61 -13.27 -15.72
N LYS A 130 13.13 -13.55 -16.94
CA LYS A 130 11.71 -13.44 -17.30
C LYS A 130 10.84 -14.34 -16.43
N ALA A 131 11.38 -15.43 -15.90
CA ALA A 131 10.65 -16.33 -15.01
C ALA A 131 10.24 -15.67 -13.67
N ARG A 132 10.95 -14.61 -13.24
CA ARG A 132 10.67 -13.89 -12.00
C ARG A 132 9.78 -12.66 -12.18
N ARG A 133 9.20 -12.51 -13.38
CA ARG A 133 8.35 -11.38 -13.75
C ARG A 133 6.90 -11.82 -13.67
N TYR A 134 6.09 -11.06 -12.93
CA TYR A 134 4.66 -11.27 -12.87
C TYR A 134 3.98 -10.53 -14.01
N ASP A 135 3.50 -11.26 -15.01
CA ASP A 135 2.85 -10.70 -16.20
C ASP A 135 1.33 -10.53 -15.99
N MET A 136 0.81 -9.38 -16.42
CA MET A 136 -0.61 -8.99 -16.34
C MET A 136 -1.15 -8.75 -17.77
N LYS A 137 -2.44 -8.93 -17.98
CA LYS A 137 -3.07 -8.66 -19.28
C LYS A 137 -3.63 -7.26 -19.34
N ALA A 138 -3.65 -6.68 -20.53
CA ALA A 138 -4.34 -5.42 -20.76
C ALA A 138 -5.83 -5.58 -20.44
N GLY A 139 -6.37 -4.67 -19.63
CA GLY A 139 -7.75 -4.73 -19.15
C GLY A 139 -7.95 -5.41 -17.78
N ASP A 140 -6.91 -6.02 -17.20
CA ASP A 140 -6.92 -6.44 -15.80
C ASP A 140 -6.88 -5.22 -14.86
N LEU A 141 -7.30 -5.39 -13.60
CA LEU A 141 -7.23 -4.33 -12.58
C LEU A 141 -6.12 -4.62 -11.59
N LEU A 142 -5.28 -3.64 -11.31
CA LEU A 142 -4.26 -3.70 -10.26
C LEU A 142 -4.64 -2.73 -9.13
N PHE A 143 -4.60 -3.21 -7.89
CA PHE A 143 -4.78 -2.41 -6.69
C PHE A 143 -3.59 -2.62 -5.75
N VAL A 144 -3.08 -1.53 -5.20
CA VAL A 144 -2.01 -1.52 -4.20
C VAL A 144 -2.47 -0.68 -3.02
N GLU A 145 -2.45 -1.27 -1.84
CA GLU A 145 -2.72 -0.64 -0.56
C GLU A 145 -1.45 -0.64 0.28
N VAL A 146 -1.17 0.48 0.94
CA VAL A 146 -0.06 0.62 1.89
C VAL A 146 -0.62 1.18 3.19
N LYS A 147 -0.42 0.44 4.28
CA LYS A 147 -0.91 0.79 5.62
C LYS A 147 0.27 0.85 6.58
N ASN A 148 0.32 1.79 7.50
CA ASN A 148 1.32 1.72 8.57
C ASN A 148 0.98 0.60 9.56
N SER A 149 1.95 -0.26 9.85
CA SER A 149 1.79 -1.35 10.83
C SER A 149 1.94 -0.89 12.28
N GLY A 150 2.46 0.32 12.53
CA GLY A 150 2.73 0.85 13.87
C GLY A 150 2.38 2.34 14.00
N LYS A 151 2.36 2.84 15.24
CA LYS A 151 2.05 4.25 15.51
C LYS A 151 3.18 5.16 15.08
N THR A 152 2.84 6.26 14.41
CA THR A 152 3.80 7.35 14.15
C THR A 152 4.15 8.08 15.45
N MET A 153 5.28 8.79 15.46
CA MET A 153 5.70 9.57 16.63
C MET A 153 4.66 10.64 17.01
N ALA A 154 3.99 11.27 16.03
CA ALA A 154 2.93 12.23 16.31
C ALA A 154 1.73 11.57 17.01
N THR A 155 1.33 10.39 16.52
CA THR A 155 0.23 9.62 17.11
C THR A 155 0.56 9.17 18.53
N ALA A 156 1.77 8.68 18.76
CA ALA A 156 2.23 8.25 20.08
C ALA A 156 2.27 9.42 21.09
N LEU A 157 2.77 10.59 20.68
CA LEU A 157 2.77 11.80 21.51
C LEU A 157 1.35 12.26 21.83
N ARG A 158 0.47 12.29 20.82
CA ARG A 158 -0.93 12.67 20.97
C ARG A 158 -1.68 11.74 21.92
N ASP A 159 -1.48 10.44 21.77
CA ASP A 159 -2.07 9.41 22.63
C ASP A 159 -1.62 9.57 24.09
N MET A 160 -0.34 9.87 24.30
CA MET A 160 0.20 10.16 25.64
C MET A 160 -0.46 11.39 26.29
N ILE A 161 -0.67 12.46 25.52
CA ILE A 161 -1.27 13.71 26.02
C ILE A 161 -2.77 13.54 26.30
N LEU A 162 -3.48 12.85 25.40
CA LEU A 162 -4.93 12.67 25.48
C LEU A 162 -5.35 11.47 26.34
N LEU A 163 -4.38 10.70 26.87
CA LEU A 163 -4.63 9.43 27.57
C LEU A 163 -5.51 8.49 26.74
N SER A 164 -5.28 8.48 25.41
CA SER A 164 -6.01 7.67 24.44
C SER A 164 -5.13 6.58 23.84
N ASP A 165 -5.76 5.54 23.28
CA ASP A 165 -5.08 4.51 22.52
C ASP A 165 -5.63 4.48 21.09
N THR A 166 -4.94 5.17 20.17
CA THR A 166 -5.32 5.18 18.75
C THR A 166 -4.83 3.90 18.08
N GLN A 167 -5.74 2.98 17.76
CA GLN A 167 -5.43 1.70 17.10
C GLN A 167 -5.60 1.71 15.57
N VAL A 168 -6.06 2.82 15.00
CA VAL A 168 -6.25 2.94 13.55
C VAL A 168 -4.96 3.34 12.84
N PRO A 169 -4.68 2.80 11.63
CA PRO A 169 -3.54 3.22 10.84
C PRO A 169 -3.71 4.70 10.45
N THR A 170 -2.78 5.53 10.88
CA THR A 170 -2.78 6.96 10.59
C THR A 170 -2.27 7.28 9.18
N LEU A 171 -1.53 6.37 8.56
CA LEU A 171 -1.02 6.49 7.20
C LEU A 171 -1.59 5.35 6.36
N PHE A 172 -2.57 5.70 5.52
CA PHE A 172 -3.23 4.78 4.61
C PHE A 172 -3.23 5.36 3.20
N VAL A 173 -2.62 4.64 2.27
CA VAL A 173 -2.56 4.99 0.85
C VAL A 173 -3.12 3.85 0.04
N ARG A 174 -3.94 4.17 -0.96
CA ARG A 174 -4.43 3.21 -1.95
C ARG A 174 -4.30 3.81 -3.34
N ALA A 175 -3.70 3.05 -4.26
CA ALA A 175 -3.68 3.38 -5.67
C ALA A 175 -4.07 2.15 -6.48
N GLY A 176 -4.63 2.37 -7.67
CA GLY A 176 -5.00 1.27 -8.54
C GLY A 176 -5.58 1.75 -9.85
N GLY A 177 -5.89 0.79 -10.72
CA GLY A 177 -6.58 1.04 -11.97
C GLY A 177 -6.35 -0.06 -13.00
N LEU A 178 -6.88 0.19 -14.20
CA LEU A 178 -6.77 -0.72 -15.34
C LEU A 178 -5.34 -0.78 -15.87
N VAL A 179 -4.84 -1.99 -16.08
CA VAL A 179 -3.58 -2.26 -16.80
C VAL A 179 -3.78 -1.85 -18.26
N ARG A 180 -2.89 -0.98 -18.75
CA ARG A 180 -3.02 -0.34 -20.07
C ARG A 180 -2.33 -1.12 -21.18
N ASN A 181 -1.27 -1.85 -20.83
CA ASN A 181 -0.44 -2.53 -21.79
C ASN A 181 -0.17 -3.97 -21.32
N GLU A 182 0.12 -4.84 -22.27
CA GLU A 182 0.57 -6.21 -22.02
C GLU A 182 1.96 -6.38 -22.66
N ALA A 183 2.92 -6.93 -21.91
CA ALA A 183 4.25 -7.18 -22.45
C ALA A 183 4.25 -8.46 -23.27
N TYR A 184 4.17 -8.30 -24.60
CA TYR A 184 4.36 -9.38 -25.58
C TYR A 184 5.80 -9.39 -26.10
#